data_AF-A0A4V1N5A5-F1
#
_entry.id   AF-A0A4V1N5A5-F1
#
_cell.length_a   1.000
_cell.length_b   1.000
_cell.length_c   1.000
_cell.angle_alpha   90.00
_cell.angle_beta   90.00
_cell.angle_gamma   90.00
#
_symmetry.space_group_name_H-M   'P 1'
#
loop_
_entity.id
_entity.type
_entity.pdbx_description
1 polymer ?
#
loop_
_entity_poly.entity_id
_entity_poly.type
_entity_poly.pdbx_seq_one_letter_code
_entity_poly.pdbx_strand_id
1 'polypeptide(L)'
;MSFTTGLAVAGVVLATLVLSVLGGMLVTPWVLRAAARRSEAEGEVPLVRDPGPVPPPPGRVVPAAGPGAGAATSAPVPPPPPAGPPVPAPVPAAPDPATGATPSDPGGPVGAEAVQTLRGGTWIGILERLAITGCLLAGYPAGIAVVVAIKGLGRYPELREHPVGAERFLIGTFASTIWAAAAGLLGAAILGLLR
;
A
#
# COMPACT_ATOMS: atom_id res chain seq x y z
N MET A 1 12.91 -8.38 42.14
CA MET A 1 11.69 -8.87 41.47
C MET A 1 11.41 -10.28 41.95
N SER A 2 10.27 -10.52 42.57
CA SER A 2 9.88 -11.87 43.01
C SER A 2 9.55 -12.75 41.80
N PHE A 3 9.78 -14.06 41.87
CA PHE A 3 9.48 -15.01 40.79
C PHE A 3 8.03 -14.86 40.25
N THR A 4 7.07 -14.66 41.15
CA THR A 4 5.67 -14.38 40.83
C THR A 4 5.46 -13.13 39.99
N THR A 5 6.18 -12.04 40.29
CA THR A 5 6.13 -10.79 39.53
C THR A 5 6.71 -10.98 38.12
N GLY A 6 7.80 -11.76 38.01
CA GLY A 6 8.38 -12.12 36.71
C GLY A 6 7.41 -12.91 35.83
N LEU A 7 6.72 -13.90 36.41
CA LEU A 7 5.71 -14.70 35.71
C LEU A 7 4.52 -13.85 35.26
N ALA A 8 4.05 -12.92 36.10
CA ALA A 8 2.96 -12.01 35.77
C ALA A 8 3.32 -11.10 34.58
N VAL A 9 4.53 -10.51 34.59
CA VAL A 9 5.02 -9.69 33.48
C VAL A 9 5.12 -10.48 32.18
N ALA A 10 5.72 -11.68 32.22
CA ALA A 10 5.82 -12.55 31.06
C ALA A 10 4.44 -12.94 30.51
N GLY A 11 3.49 -13.25 31.40
CA GLY A 11 2.11 -13.54 31.05
C GLY A 11 1.41 -12.39 30.34
N VAL A 12 1.56 -11.15 30.83
CA VAL A 12 0.97 -9.96 30.19
C VAL A 12 1.58 -9.70 28.82
N VAL A 13 2.91 -9.84 28.69
CA VAL A 13 3.58 -9.67 27.39
C VAL A 13 3.06 -10.70 26.39
N LEU A 14 3.05 -11.98 26.76
CA LEU A 14 2.57 -13.05 25.88
C LEU A 14 1.09 -12.87 25.50
N ALA A 15 0.23 -12.59 26.47
CA ALA A 15 -1.20 -12.36 26.24
C ALA A 15 -1.43 -11.17 25.30
N THR A 16 -0.66 -10.09 25.45
CA THR A 16 -0.76 -8.90 24.61
C THR A 16 -0.34 -9.20 23.16
N LEU A 17 0.76 -9.93 22.98
CA LEU A 17 1.22 -10.35 21.64
C LEU A 17 0.19 -11.27 20.96
N VAL A 18 -0.37 -12.22 21.70
CA VAL A 18 -1.43 -13.11 21.19
C VAL A 18 -2.68 -12.32 20.82
N LEU A 19 -3.13 -11.39 21.68
CA LEU A 19 -4.28 -10.52 21.41
C LEU A 19 -4.08 -9.66 20.17
N SER A 20 -2.88 -9.09 20.01
CA SER A 20 -2.52 -8.30 18.84
C SER A 20 -2.63 -9.13 17.55
N VAL A 21 -2.06 -10.33 17.54
CA VAL A 21 -2.08 -11.23 16.37
C VAL A 21 -3.49 -11.74 16.08
N LEU A 22 -4.14 -12.40 17.04
CA LEU A 22 -5.47 -13.00 16.85
C LEU A 22 -6.52 -11.92 16.55
N GLY A 23 -6.54 -10.84 17.32
CA GLY A 23 -7.50 -9.75 17.12
C GLY A 23 -7.34 -9.10 15.75
N GLY A 24 -6.10 -8.85 15.29
CA GLY A 24 -5.89 -8.28 13.97
C GLY A 24 -6.33 -9.23 12.84
N MET A 25 -6.24 -10.56 13.04
CA MET A 25 -6.67 -11.53 12.03
C MET A 25 -8.19 -11.53 11.85
N LEU A 26 -8.93 -11.08 12.87
CA LEU A 26 -10.39 -10.92 12.81
C LEU A 26 -10.77 -9.51 12.32
N VAL A 27 -10.12 -8.48 12.84
CA VAL A 27 -10.46 -7.06 12.59
C VAL A 27 -10.15 -6.66 11.15
N THR A 28 -8.96 -6.95 10.62
CA THR A 28 -8.58 -6.53 9.27
C THR A 28 -9.54 -7.03 8.18
N PRO A 29 -9.89 -8.33 8.08
CA PRO A 29 -10.84 -8.76 7.07
C PRO A 29 -12.27 -8.25 7.33
N TRP A 30 -12.64 -7.95 8.58
CA TRP A 30 -13.92 -7.30 8.87
C TRP A 30 -13.97 -5.86 8.34
N VAL A 31 -12.91 -5.09 8.54
CA VAL A 31 -12.80 -3.72 8.03
C VAL A 31 -12.87 -3.70 6.51
N LEU A 32 -12.14 -4.60 5.84
CA LEU A 32 -12.17 -4.70 4.38
C LEU A 32 -13.58 -5.06 3.87
N ARG A 33 -14.27 -6.00 4.53
CA ARG A 33 -15.67 -6.34 4.22
C ARG A 33 -16.62 -5.16 4.45
N ALA A 34 -16.39 -4.36 5.49
CA ALA A 34 -17.21 -3.19 5.76
C ALA A 34 -16.98 -2.07 4.74
N ALA A 35 -15.73 -1.87 4.30
CA ALA A 35 -15.38 -0.90 3.26
C ALA A 35 -16.02 -1.27 1.91
N ALA A 36 -15.95 -2.54 1.51
CA ALA A 36 -16.54 -3.01 0.25
C ALA A 36 -18.06 -2.77 0.17
N ARG A 37 -18.79 -3.02 1.26
CA ARG A 37 -20.25 -2.83 1.32
C ARG A 37 -20.68 -1.36 1.15
N ARG A 38 -19.83 -0.40 1.51
CA ARG A 38 -20.14 1.03 1.35
C ARG A 38 -19.96 1.49 -0.09
N SER A 39 -18.95 0.98 -0.79
CA SER A 39 -18.74 1.28 -2.21
C SER A 39 -19.90 0.76 -3.08
N GLU A 40 -20.49 -0.37 -2.71
CA GLU A 40 -21.69 -0.90 -3.39
C GLU A 40 -22.91 0.01 -3.15
N ALA A 41 -23.07 0.58 -1.95
CA ALA A 41 -24.16 1.50 -1.62
C ALA A 41 -23.99 2.90 -2.26
N GLU A 42 -22.75 3.36 -2.46
CA GLU A 42 -22.44 4.64 -3.14
C GLU A 42 -22.45 4.51 -4.68
N GLY A 43 -22.25 3.30 -5.21
CA GLY A 43 -22.37 3.00 -6.64
C GLY A 43 -23.81 3.07 -7.18
N GLU A 44 -24.79 3.20 -6.30
CA GLU A 44 -26.22 3.38 -6.63
C GLU A 44 -26.63 4.87 -6.61
N VAL A 45 -25.70 5.77 -6.89
CA VAL A 45 -26.03 7.12 -7.38
C VAL A 45 -26.25 7.00 -8.89
N PRO A 46 -27.45 7.32 -9.43
CA PRO A 46 -27.71 7.22 -10.86
C PRO A 46 -26.61 7.92 -11.63
N LEU A 47 -25.91 7.16 -12.48
CA LEU A 47 -25.07 7.71 -13.54
C LEU A 47 -25.85 8.86 -14.15
N VAL A 48 -25.37 10.10 -13.94
CA VAL A 48 -25.77 11.21 -14.78
C VAL A 48 -25.57 10.70 -16.20
N ARG A 49 -26.71 10.51 -16.88
CA ARG A 49 -26.78 10.23 -18.31
C ARG A 49 -25.71 11.07 -18.99
N ASP A 50 -24.92 10.39 -19.81
CA ASP A 50 -24.24 10.92 -20.99
C ASP A 50 -24.34 12.45 -21.08
N PRO A 51 -23.27 13.21 -20.76
CA PRO A 51 -23.29 14.63 -21.04
C PRO A 51 -23.43 14.71 -22.55
N GLY A 52 -24.65 15.00 -23.01
CA GLY A 52 -24.98 15.08 -24.43
C GLY A 52 -23.95 15.97 -25.15
N PRO A 53 -23.82 15.82 -26.47
CA PRO A 53 -22.70 16.35 -27.25
C PRO A 53 -22.30 17.75 -26.78
N VAL A 54 -21.09 17.84 -26.23
CA VAL A 54 -20.51 19.09 -25.75
C VAL A 54 -20.57 20.09 -26.92
N PRO A 55 -21.27 21.23 -26.79
CA PRO A 55 -21.33 22.20 -27.87
C PRO A 55 -19.90 22.63 -28.22
N PRO A 56 -19.56 22.77 -29.52
CA PRO A 56 -18.22 23.19 -29.89
C PRO A 56 -17.91 24.53 -29.21
N PRO A 57 -16.67 24.72 -28.70
CA PRO A 57 -16.29 25.97 -28.08
C PRO A 57 -16.55 27.12 -29.07
N PRO A 58 -17.12 28.25 -28.64
CA PRO A 58 -17.30 29.40 -29.52
C PRO A 58 -15.94 29.75 -30.12
N GLY A 59 -15.91 29.83 -31.46
CA GLY A 59 -14.68 30.03 -32.22
C GLY A 59 -13.88 31.16 -31.60
N ARG A 60 -12.66 30.86 -31.14
CA ARG A 60 -11.71 31.90 -30.80
C ARG A 60 -11.47 32.69 -32.08
N VAL A 61 -12.00 33.90 -32.13
CA VAL A 61 -11.57 34.92 -33.07
C VAL A 61 -10.12 35.19 -32.70
N VAL A 62 -9.18 34.57 -33.42
CA VAL A 62 -7.78 34.96 -33.38
C VAL A 62 -7.74 36.33 -34.02
N PRO A 63 -7.42 37.43 -33.29
CA PRO A 63 -7.25 38.71 -33.93
C PRO A 63 -6.09 38.57 -34.93
N ALA A 64 -6.37 38.94 -36.19
CA ALA A 64 -5.37 38.99 -37.23
C ALA A 64 -4.20 39.87 -36.76
N ALA A 65 -3.03 39.25 -36.58
CA ALA A 65 -1.80 39.98 -36.35
C ALA A 65 -1.50 40.82 -37.60
N GLY A 66 -1.61 42.14 -37.46
CA GLY A 66 -1.24 43.09 -38.51
C GLY A 66 0.27 43.03 -38.81
N PRO A 67 0.70 43.37 -40.03
CA PRO A 67 2.09 43.29 -40.42
C PRO A 67 2.85 44.50 -39.87
N GLY A 68 3.82 44.25 -38.97
CA GLY A 68 4.70 45.28 -38.41
C GLY A 68 6.08 44.71 -38.15
N ALA A 69 7.06 45.21 -38.91
CA ALA A 69 8.44 44.76 -39.00
C ALA A 69 9.26 44.95 -37.71
N GLY A 70 10.26 44.07 -37.49
CA GLY A 70 11.26 44.24 -36.43
C GLY A 70 12.25 43.07 -36.29
N ALA A 71 13.31 43.11 -37.11
CA ALA A 71 14.69 42.63 -36.91
C ALA A 71 15.03 41.43 -35.98
N ALA A 72 15.68 40.43 -36.58
CA ALA A 72 16.83 39.60 -36.13
C ALA A 72 16.98 39.28 -34.63
N THR A 73 17.07 38.01 -34.25
CA THR A 73 18.35 37.27 -34.32
C THR A 73 18.10 35.76 -34.19
N SER A 74 18.65 34.98 -35.13
CA SER A 74 18.73 33.53 -35.04
C SER A 74 19.70 33.13 -33.92
N ALA A 75 19.17 32.64 -32.80
CA ALA A 75 19.97 32.03 -31.75
C ALA A 75 20.62 30.73 -32.27
N PRO A 76 21.90 30.46 -31.94
CA PRO A 76 22.57 29.23 -32.36
C PRO A 76 21.96 28.01 -31.66
N VAL A 77 21.73 26.95 -32.44
CA VAL A 77 21.34 25.63 -31.93
C VAL A 77 22.49 25.08 -31.07
N PRO A 78 22.26 24.64 -29.83
CA PRO A 78 23.31 24.05 -29.01
C PRO A 78 23.79 22.72 -29.63
N PRO A 79 25.10 22.40 -29.54
CA PRO A 79 25.61 21.12 -30.02
C PRO A 79 25.00 19.96 -29.21
N PRO A 80 24.83 18.78 -29.84
CA PRO A 80 24.34 17.59 -29.13
C PRO A 80 25.30 17.20 -28.00
N PRO A 81 24.79 16.66 -26.87
CA PRO A 81 25.64 16.17 -25.79
C PRO A 81 26.55 15.04 -26.27
N PRO A 82 27.75 14.88 -25.69
CA PRO A 82 28.64 13.78 -26.04
C PRO A 82 27.97 12.44 -25.77
N ALA A 83 28.21 11.47 -26.66
CA ALA A 83 27.72 10.11 -26.50
C ALA A 83 28.13 9.58 -25.11
N GLY A 84 27.14 9.22 -24.31
CA GLY A 84 27.36 8.55 -23.02
C GLY A 84 28.10 7.22 -23.19
N PRO A 85 28.60 6.63 -22.09
CA PRO A 85 29.27 5.33 -22.14
C PRO A 85 28.35 4.28 -22.81
N PRO A 86 28.93 3.26 -23.48
CA PRO A 86 28.16 2.25 -24.19
C PRO A 86 27.15 1.59 -23.25
N VAL A 87 25.89 1.61 -23.66
CA VAL A 87 24.80 0.90 -22.98
C VAL A 87 25.18 -0.58 -22.92
N PRO A 88 25.20 -1.23 -21.74
CA PRO A 88 25.44 -2.66 -21.66
C PRO A 88 24.37 -3.40 -22.50
N ALA A 89 24.81 -4.44 -23.22
CA ALA A 89 23.94 -5.26 -24.06
C ALA A 89 22.70 -5.73 -23.27
N PRO A 90 21.52 -5.85 -23.91
CA PRO A 90 20.33 -6.37 -23.25
C PRO A 90 20.62 -7.76 -22.71
N VAL A 91 20.65 -7.89 -21.39
CA VAL A 91 20.57 -9.18 -20.72
C VAL A 91 19.23 -9.80 -21.16
N PRO A 92 19.20 -11.05 -21.66
CA PRO A 92 17.94 -11.67 -22.08
C PRO A 92 16.97 -11.61 -20.91
N ALA A 93 15.83 -10.95 -21.14
CA ALA A 93 14.76 -10.86 -20.18
C ALA A 93 14.35 -12.28 -19.78
N ALA A 94 14.33 -12.55 -18.48
CA ALA A 94 13.62 -13.70 -17.96
C ALA A 94 12.17 -13.62 -18.45
N PRO A 95 11.54 -14.76 -18.81
CA PRO A 95 10.21 -14.73 -19.41
C PRO A 95 9.19 -14.07 -18.47
N ASP A 96 8.51 -13.05 -18.98
CA ASP A 96 7.38 -12.36 -18.34
C ASP A 96 6.28 -13.37 -17.95
N PRO A 97 5.85 -13.45 -16.68
CA PRO A 97 4.72 -14.30 -16.29
C PRO A 97 3.35 -13.72 -16.69
N ALA A 98 3.29 -12.63 -17.44
CA ALA A 98 2.06 -11.88 -17.70
C ALA A 98 1.36 -12.20 -19.05
N THR A 99 1.64 -13.35 -19.67
CA THR A 99 0.83 -13.82 -20.81
C THR A 99 -0.09 -14.96 -20.37
N GLY A 100 -1.30 -14.62 -19.93
CA GLY A 100 -2.25 -15.62 -19.46
C GLY A 100 -3.66 -15.10 -19.15
N ALA A 101 -4.15 -14.07 -19.84
CA ALA A 101 -5.57 -13.73 -19.79
C ALA A 101 -6.33 -14.57 -20.83
N THR A 102 -6.70 -15.81 -20.46
CA THR A 102 -7.83 -16.51 -21.08
C THR A 102 -8.67 -17.21 -20.00
N PRO A 103 -10.01 -17.10 -20.03
CA PRO A 103 -10.86 -17.79 -19.08
C PRO A 103 -11.06 -19.25 -19.52
N SER A 104 -10.38 -20.22 -18.90
CA SER A 104 -10.74 -21.65 -18.91
C SER A 104 -9.94 -22.49 -17.89
N ASP A 105 -10.67 -23.38 -17.20
CA ASP A 105 -10.29 -24.63 -16.51
C ASP A 105 -9.96 -24.63 -14.98
N PRO A 106 -10.78 -25.26 -14.10
CA PRO A 106 -10.61 -25.27 -12.63
C PRO A 106 -9.54 -26.25 -12.07
N GLY A 107 -8.49 -26.61 -12.81
CA GLY A 107 -7.66 -27.79 -12.48
C GLY A 107 -6.14 -27.65 -12.60
N GLY A 108 -5.57 -26.45 -12.69
CA GLY A 108 -4.11 -26.24 -12.90
C GLY A 108 -3.35 -25.68 -11.69
N PRO A 109 -1.99 -25.67 -11.70
CA PRO A 109 -1.09 -25.29 -10.59
C PRO A 109 -1.21 -23.84 -10.06
N VAL A 110 -2.18 -23.08 -10.58
CA VAL A 110 -2.61 -21.75 -10.12
C VAL A 110 -3.00 -21.76 -8.64
N GLY A 111 -3.44 -22.91 -8.10
CA GLY A 111 -3.74 -23.06 -6.67
C GLY A 111 -2.50 -22.97 -5.76
N ALA A 112 -1.33 -23.45 -6.20
CA ALA A 112 -0.16 -23.52 -5.34
C ALA A 112 0.53 -22.16 -5.17
N GLU A 113 0.65 -21.37 -6.24
CA GLU A 113 1.23 -20.02 -6.18
C GLU A 113 0.27 -19.01 -5.53
N ALA A 114 -1.03 -19.09 -5.80
CA ALA A 114 -2.02 -18.27 -5.11
C ALA A 114 -2.04 -18.56 -3.61
N VAL A 115 -1.99 -19.84 -3.20
CA VAL A 115 -1.92 -20.22 -1.78
C VAL A 115 -0.60 -19.77 -1.13
N GLN A 116 0.53 -19.86 -1.83
CA GLN A 116 1.81 -19.35 -1.31
C GLN A 116 1.81 -17.83 -1.15
N THR A 117 1.25 -17.10 -2.11
CA THR A 117 1.11 -15.63 -2.05
C THR A 117 0.18 -15.20 -0.92
N LEU A 118 -0.94 -15.91 -0.73
CA LEU A 118 -1.87 -15.67 0.39
C LEU A 118 -1.19 -15.95 1.74
N ARG A 119 -0.35 -16.99 1.84
CA ARG A 119 0.46 -17.27 3.04
C ARG A 119 1.49 -16.17 3.30
N GLY A 120 2.15 -15.66 2.27
CA GLY A 120 3.14 -14.58 2.38
C GLY A 120 2.53 -13.31 2.99
N GLY A 121 1.34 -12.90 2.53
CA GLY A 121 0.63 -11.75 3.08
C GLY A 121 0.24 -11.93 4.56
N THR A 122 -0.22 -13.13 4.95
CA THR A 122 -0.58 -13.43 6.34
C THR A 122 0.64 -13.38 7.27
N TRP A 123 1.76 -14.01 6.88
CA TRP A 123 2.98 -14.04 7.69
C TRP A 123 3.58 -12.65 7.88
N ILE A 124 3.65 -11.83 6.83
CA ILE A 124 4.10 -10.43 6.92
C ILE A 124 3.21 -9.67 7.93
N GLY A 125 1.89 -9.86 7.83
CA GLY A 125 0.95 -9.23 8.76
C GLY A 125 1.14 -9.67 10.22
N ILE A 126 1.51 -10.93 10.48
CA ILE A 126 1.81 -11.41 11.83
C ILE A 126 3.09 -10.74 12.35
N LEU A 127 4.16 -10.74 11.55
CA LEU A 127 5.46 -10.18 11.93
C LEU A 127 5.36 -8.68 12.26
N GLU A 128 4.62 -7.91 11.46
CA GLU A 128 4.40 -6.49 11.74
C GLU A 128 3.66 -6.24 13.04
N ARG A 129 2.62 -7.02 13.32
CA ARG A 129 1.87 -6.91 14.57
C ARG A 129 2.76 -7.19 15.77
N LEU A 130 3.55 -8.26 15.70
CA LEU A 130 4.54 -8.57 16.75
C LEU A 130 5.57 -7.45 16.90
N ALA A 131 6.07 -6.89 15.80
CA ALA A 131 7.05 -5.80 15.84
C ALA A 131 6.46 -4.51 16.42
N ILE A 132 5.27 -4.08 15.99
CA ILE A 132 4.59 -2.87 16.48
C ILE A 132 4.26 -3.01 17.96
N THR A 133 3.59 -4.10 18.34
CA THR A 133 3.21 -4.36 19.73
C THR A 133 4.45 -4.52 20.61
N GLY A 134 5.48 -5.23 20.13
CA GLY A 134 6.76 -5.39 20.81
C GLY A 134 7.49 -4.07 21.06
N CYS A 135 7.52 -3.17 20.06
CA CYS A 135 8.10 -1.83 20.20
C CYS A 135 7.43 -1.05 21.34
N LEU A 136 6.10 -1.10 21.44
CA LEU A 136 5.36 -0.41 22.51
C LEU A 136 5.61 -1.03 23.88
N LEU A 137 5.60 -2.36 23.98
CA LEU A 137 5.89 -3.07 25.23
C LEU A 137 7.34 -2.84 25.71
N ALA A 138 8.28 -2.66 24.78
CA ALA A 138 9.67 -2.34 25.04
C ALA A 138 9.91 -0.84 25.33
N GLY A 139 8.88 0.02 25.20
CA GLY A 139 9.02 1.46 25.40
C GLY A 139 9.78 2.19 24.28
N TYR A 140 9.88 1.59 23.10
CA TYR A 140 10.57 2.14 21.92
C TYR A 140 9.59 2.42 20.77
N PRO A 141 8.72 3.44 20.88
CA PRO A 141 7.70 3.73 19.87
C PRO A 141 8.30 4.14 18.51
N ALA A 142 9.53 4.68 18.49
CA ALA A 142 10.23 5.05 17.26
C ALA A 142 10.44 3.84 16.32
N GLY A 143 10.54 2.61 16.85
CA GLY A 143 10.66 1.40 16.03
C GLY A 143 9.46 1.15 15.11
N ILE A 144 8.28 1.67 15.45
CA ILE A 144 7.08 1.56 14.60
C ILE A 144 7.28 2.25 13.25
N ALA A 145 7.97 3.40 13.22
CA ALA A 145 8.26 4.12 11.99
C ALA A 145 9.11 3.27 11.03
N VAL A 146 10.06 2.50 11.57
CA VAL A 146 10.90 1.59 10.79
C VAL A 146 10.06 0.44 10.21
N VAL A 147 9.18 -0.16 11.01
CA VAL A 147 8.29 -1.24 10.55
C VAL A 147 7.39 -0.76 9.40
N VAL A 148 6.78 0.42 9.55
CA VAL A 148 5.93 1.03 8.51
C VAL A 148 6.73 1.35 7.25
N ALA A 149 7.95 1.87 7.39
CA ALA A 149 8.82 2.18 6.25
C ALA A 149 9.19 0.92 5.45
N ILE A 150 9.59 -0.16 6.15
CA ILE A 150 9.94 -1.44 5.51
C ILE A 150 8.73 -2.01 4.76
N LYS A 151 7.54 -2.00 5.39
CA LYS A 151 6.31 -2.47 4.74
C LYS A 151 5.97 -1.68 3.47
N GLY A 152 6.08 -0.36 3.54
CA GLY A 152 5.76 0.54 2.43
C GLY A 152 6.66 0.33 1.21
N LEU A 153 7.96 0.12 1.42
CA LEU A 153 8.93 -0.12 0.34
C LEU A 153 8.64 -1.41 -0.42
N GLY A 154 8.31 -2.49 0.30
CA GLY A 154 8.09 -3.81 -0.30
C GLY A 154 6.85 -3.92 -1.18
N ARG A 155 5.98 -2.91 -1.22
CA ARG A 155 4.72 -2.91 -2.00
C ARG A 155 4.60 -1.72 -2.95
N TYR A 156 5.55 -0.79 -2.94
CA TYR A 156 5.47 0.41 -3.75
C TYR A 156 5.30 0.15 -5.27
N PRO A 157 6.00 -0.80 -5.90
CA PRO A 157 5.83 -1.09 -7.32
C PRO A 157 4.42 -1.57 -7.67
N GLU A 158 3.88 -2.54 -6.91
CA GLU A 158 2.53 -3.08 -7.19
C GLU A 158 1.41 -2.07 -6.92
N LEU A 159 1.57 -1.21 -5.91
CA LEU A 159 0.58 -0.17 -5.58
C LEU A 159 0.51 0.93 -6.66
N ARG A 160 1.61 1.16 -7.37
CA ARG A 160 1.66 2.13 -8.47
C ARG A 160 0.90 1.64 -9.70
N GLU A 161 0.90 0.33 -9.95
CA GLU A 161 0.28 -0.28 -11.14
C GLU A 161 -1.22 -0.56 -10.96
N HIS A 162 -1.69 -0.72 -9.73
CA HIS A 162 -3.09 -1.07 -9.42
C HIS A 162 -3.73 -0.15 -8.36
N PRO A 163 -4.28 1.02 -8.75
CA PRO A 163 -4.82 2.01 -7.81
C PRO A 163 -5.90 1.48 -6.85
N VAL A 164 -6.84 0.67 -7.36
CA VAL A 164 -7.92 0.08 -6.55
C VAL A 164 -7.39 -0.97 -5.55
N GLY A 165 -6.36 -1.73 -5.96
CA GLY A 165 -5.65 -2.65 -5.06
C GLY A 165 -4.90 -1.89 -3.97
N ALA A 166 -4.37 -0.71 -4.32
CA ALA A 166 -3.60 0.11 -3.41
C ALA A 166 -4.43 0.72 -2.28
N GLU A 167 -5.62 1.23 -2.58
CA GLU A 167 -6.54 1.75 -1.56
C GLU A 167 -6.91 0.66 -0.53
N ARG A 168 -7.26 -0.54 -1.00
CA ARG A 168 -7.60 -1.67 -0.13
C ARG A 168 -6.41 -2.12 0.71
N PHE A 169 -5.21 -2.14 0.13
CA PHE A 169 -3.98 -2.46 0.85
C PHE A 169 -3.67 -1.43 1.95
N LEU A 170 -3.81 -0.13 1.65
CA LEU A 170 -3.61 0.95 2.62
C LEU A 170 -4.63 0.85 3.76
N ILE A 171 -5.92 0.70 3.45
CA ILE A 171 -6.97 0.54 4.46
C ILE A 171 -6.69 -0.65 5.37
N GLY A 172 -6.36 -1.81 4.80
CA GLY A 172 -6.04 -3.01 5.57
C GLY A 172 -4.81 -2.84 6.47
N THR A 173 -3.78 -2.17 5.94
CA THR A 173 -2.55 -1.84 6.69
C THR A 173 -2.85 -0.91 7.85
N PHE A 174 -3.53 0.21 7.61
CA PHE A 174 -3.87 1.17 8.67
C PHE A 174 -4.71 0.52 9.76
N ALA A 175 -5.73 -0.25 9.40
CA ALA A 175 -6.56 -0.97 10.36
C ALA A 175 -5.74 -1.93 11.23
N SER A 176 -4.85 -2.72 10.61
CA SER A 176 -3.97 -3.66 11.33
C SER A 176 -3.00 -2.94 12.27
N THR A 177 -2.38 -1.86 11.81
CA THR A 177 -1.44 -1.05 12.60
C THR A 177 -2.13 -0.41 13.80
N ILE A 178 -3.32 0.18 13.62
CA ILE A 178 -4.10 0.77 14.71
C ILE A 178 -4.46 -0.29 15.75
N TRP A 179 -4.90 -1.47 15.32
CA TRP A 179 -5.20 -2.58 16.24
C TRP A 179 -3.97 -3.01 17.05
N ALA A 180 -2.84 -3.23 16.37
CA ALA A 180 -1.59 -3.66 17.01
C ALA A 180 -1.08 -2.62 18.01
N ALA A 181 -1.21 -1.33 17.67
CA ALA A 181 -0.85 -0.22 18.53
C ALA A 181 -1.78 -0.14 19.75
N ALA A 182 -3.09 -0.26 19.56
CA ALA A 182 -4.05 -0.28 20.66
C ALA A 182 -3.78 -1.43 21.64
N ALA A 183 -3.55 -2.64 21.13
CA ALA A 183 -3.19 -3.79 21.95
C ALA A 183 -1.86 -3.55 22.71
N GLY A 184 -0.83 -3.03 22.02
CA GLY A 184 0.45 -2.74 22.63
C GLY A 184 0.39 -1.66 23.72
N LEU A 185 -0.38 -0.59 23.51
CA LEU A 185 -0.61 0.45 24.50
C LEU A 185 -1.36 -0.10 25.73
N LEU A 186 -2.38 -0.93 25.51
CA LEU A 186 -3.11 -1.59 26.60
C LEU A 186 -2.17 -2.49 27.42
N GLY A 187 -1.37 -3.32 26.76
CA GLY A 187 -0.39 -4.17 27.44
C GLY A 187 0.66 -3.36 28.20
N ALA A 188 1.16 -2.27 27.60
CA ALA A 188 2.12 -1.36 28.25
C ALA A 188 1.52 -0.70 29.49
N ALA A 189 0.24 -0.29 29.43
CA ALA A 189 -0.48 0.26 30.58
C ALA A 189 -0.62 -0.78 31.71
N ILE A 190 -1.01 -2.01 31.39
CA ILE A 190 -1.10 -3.11 32.38
C ILE A 190 0.27 -3.38 33.01
N LEU A 191 1.34 -3.41 32.22
CA LEU A 191 2.70 -3.56 32.74
C LEU A 191 3.11 -2.38 33.64
N GLY A 192 2.64 -1.17 33.35
CA GLY A 192 2.83 -0.01 34.21
C GLY A 192 2.17 -0.15 35.59
N LEU A 193 1.03 -0.84 35.67
CA LEU A 193 0.32 -1.12 36.93
C LEU A 193 0.97 -2.24 37.76
N LEU A 194 1.82 -3.08 37.15
CA LEU A 194 2.48 -4.22 37.79
C LEU A 194 3.89 -3.92 38.30
N ARG A 195 4.42 -2.73 38.01
CA ARG A 195 5.75 -2.26 38.41
C ARG A 195 5.65 -1.37 39.62
#